data_AF-A0A1T1HDF0-F1
#
_entry.id   AF-A0A1T1HDF0-F1
#
_cell.length_a   1.000
_cell.length_b   1.000
_cell.length_c   1.000
_cell.angle_alpha   90.00
_cell.angle_beta   90.00
_cell.angle_gamma   90.00
#
_symmetry.space_group_name_H-M   'P 1'
#
loop_
_entity.id
_entity.type
_entity.pdbx_description
1 polymer ?
#
loop_
_entity_poly.entity_id
_entity_poly.type
_entity_poly.pdbx_seq_one_letter_code
_entity_poly.pdbx_strand_id
1 'polypeptide(L)'
;MRDLDPVTPGELLKEEFLEPMGISQYRLAKEIGVPAQRIGQIIAGKRSITADTDLRLCRFFGLSNGYWLRLQVAYDTEIAEEALTDQLKNIRPWQGSSGAHLI
;
A
#
# COMPACT_ATOMS: atom_id res chain seq x y z
N MET A 1 17.59 -12.66 5.63
CA MET A 1 17.22 -11.67 4.60
C MET A 1 16.22 -12.37 3.71
N ARG A 2 14.99 -11.87 3.57
CA ARG A 2 14.12 -12.38 2.51
C ARG A 2 14.78 -11.94 1.20
N ASP A 3 14.96 -12.88 0.28
CA ASP A 3 15.69 -12.69 -0.97
C ASP A 3 14.75 -12.18 -2.09
N LEU A 4 13.63 -11.55 -1.71
CA LEU A 4 12.57 -11.12 -2.61
C LEU A 4 12.23 -9.65 -2.32
N ASP A 5 12.24 -8.84 -3.37
CA ASP A 5 11.82 -7.45 -3.29
C ASP A 5 10.35 -7.37 -2.81
N PRO A 6 10.00 -6.38 -1.96
CA PRO A 6 8.61 -6.20 -1.53
C PRO A 6 7.68 -5.92 -2.71
N VAL A 7 6.58 -6.67 -2.77
CA VAL A 7 5.57 -6.49 -3.84
C VAL A 7 4.87 -5.15 -3.67
N THR A 8 4.95 -4.32 -4.69
CA THR A 8 4.27 -3.02 -4.69
C THR A 8 2.75 -3.21 -4.86
N PRO A 9 1.92 -2.28 -4.34
CA PRO A 9 0.48 -2.30 -4.64
C PRO A 9 0.18 -2.19 -6.14
N GLY A 10 1.08 -1.56 -6.91
CA GLY A 10 0.97 -1.43 -8.36
C GLY A 10 1.17 -2.75 -9.10
N GLU A 11 2.14 -3.56 -8.70
CA GLU A 11 2.36 -4.90 -9.23
C GLU A 11 1.18 -5.80 -8.90
N LEU A 12 0.71 -5.81 -7.64
CA LEU A 12 -0.48 -6.56 -7.26
C LEU A 12 -1.72 -6.16 -8.10
N LEU A 13 -1.95 -4.86 -8.29
CA LEU A 13 -3.05 -4.38 -9.14
C LEU A 13 -2.93 -4.89 -10.57
N LYS A 14 -1.71 -4.94 -11.12
CA LYS A 14 -1.49 -5.39 -12.48
C LYS A 14 -1.68 -6.91 -12.61
N GLU A 15 -0.97 -7.68 -11.79
CA GLU A 15 -0.81 -9.13 -11.95
C GLU A 15 -2.00 -9.92 -11.40
N GLU A 16 -2.63 -9.45 -10.31
CA GLU A 16 -3.73 -10.19 -9.66
C GLU A 16 -5.12 -9.70 -10.09
N PHE A 17 -5.22 -8.51 -10.70
CA PHE A 17 -6.50 -7.93 -11.12
C PHE A 17 -6.56 -7.65 -12.62
N LEU A 18 -5.67 -6.79 -13.14
CA LEU A 18 -5.81 -6.32 -14.52
C LEU A 18 -5.56 -7.42 -15.57
N GLU A 19 -4.46 -8.17 -15.42
CA GLU A 19 -4.10 -9.24 -16.37
C GLU A 19 -5.12 -10.38 -16.37
N PRO A 20 -5.55 -10.96 -15.22
CA PRO A 20 -6.53 -12.04 -15.20
C PRO A 20 -7.91 -11.61 -15.70
N MET A 21 -8.29 -10.35 -15.50
CA MET A 21 -9.57 -9.81 -15.96
C MET A 21 -9.54 -9.29 -17.41
N GLY A 22 -8.37 -9.25 -18.05
CA GLY A 22 -8.21 -8.67 -19.40
C GLY A 22 -8.56 -7.17 -19.45
N ILE A 23 -8.34 -6.42 -18.36
CA ILE A 23 -8.65 -5.00 -18.26
C ILE A 23 -7.38 -4.18 -18.51
N SER A 24 -7.42 -3.27 -19.48
CA SER A 24 -6.31 -2.33 -19.69
C SER A 24 -6.25 -1.25 -18.62
N GLN A 25 -5.06 -0.71 -18.35
CA GLN A 25 -4.88 0.42 -17.44
C GLN A 25 -5.75 1.63 -17.82
N TYR A 26 -5.87 1.89 -19.13
CA TYR A 26 -6.72 2.94 -19.67
C TYR A 26 -8.21 2.69 -19.36
N ARG A 27 -8.69 1.46 -19.54
CA ARG A 27 -10.06 1.08 -19.20
C ARG A 27 -10.31 1.28 -17.70
N LEU A 28 -9.44 0.75 -16.84
CA LEU A 28 -9.56 0.95 -15.39
C LEU A 28 -9.66 2.44 -15.05
N ALA A 29 -8.74 3.27 -15.57
CA ALA A 29 -8.73 4.70 -15.29
C ALA A 29 -10.05 5.40 -15.68
N LYS A 30 -10.62 5.03 -16.83
CA LYS A 30 -11.91 5.55 -17.29
C LYS A 30 -13.06 5.14 -16.36
N GLU A 31 -13.12 3.86 -15.99
CA GLU A 31 -14.19 3.31 -15.14
C GLU A 31 -14.17 3.93 -13.73
N ILE A 32 -12.99 4.20 -13.19
CA ILE A 32 -12.86 4.81 -11.85
C ILE A 32 -12.78 6.34 -11.86
N GLY A 33 -12.91 6.95 -13.04
CA GLY A 33 -12.97 8.41 -13.23
C GLY A 33 -11.68 9.14 -12.85
N VAL A 34 -10.51 8.63 -13.26
CA VAL A 34 -9.20 9.27 -13.01
C VAL A 34 -8.37 9.37 -14.31
N PRO A 35 -7.37 10.28 -14.37
CA PRO A 35 -6.45 10.32 -15.51
C PRO A 35 -5.68 9.01 -15.67
N ALA A 36 -5.53 8.51 -16.90
CA ALA A 36 -4.80 7.26 -17.19
C ALA A 36 -3.36 7.28 -16.67
N GLN A 37 -2.69 8.44 -16.70
CA GLN A 37 -1.37 8.63 -16.11
C GLN A 37 -1.33 8.23 -14.63
N ARG A 38 -2.41 8.45 -13.86
CA ARG A 38 -2.46 8.07 -12.44
C ARG A 38 -2.25 6.57 -12.27
N ILE A 39 -2.95 5.75 -13.05
CA ILE A 39 -2.86 4.29 -12.99
C ILE A 39 -1.51 3.81 -13.49
N GLY A 40 -0.99 4.38 -14.57
CA GLY A 40 0.35 4.07 -15.05
C GLY A 40 1.45 4.37 -14.02
N GLN A 41 1.35 5.49 -13.27
CA GLN A 41 2.31 5.81 -12.21
C GLN A 41 2.17 4.89 -10.99
N ILE A 42 0.95 4.45 -10.64
CA ILE A 42 0.73 3.47 -9.56
C ILE A 42 1.37 2.14 -9.92
N ILE A 43 1.09 1.62 -11.13
CA ILE A 43 1.65 0.34 -11.60
C ILE A 43 3.18 0.40 -11.72
N ALA A 44 3.73 1.58 -12.07
CA ALA A 44 5.17 1.78 -12.13
C ALA A 44 5.83 2.05 -10.75
N GLY A 45 5.09 1.98 -9.64
CA GLY A 45 5.60 2.28 -8.29
C GLY A 45 5.99 3.74 -8.04
N LYS A 46 5.62 4.65 -8.95
CA LYS A 46 5.97 6.09 -8.90
C LYS A 46 4.92 6.95 -8.18
N ARG A 47 3.77 6.36 -7.84
CA ARG A 47 2.69 7.02 -7.11
C ARG A 47 2.07 6.03 -6.12
N SER A 48 2.04 6.42 -4.85
CA SER A 48 1.34 5.67 -3.81
C SER A 48 -0.18 5.72 -3.98
N ILE A 49 -0.86 4.68 -3.51
CA ILE A 49 -2.31 4.64 -3.40
C ILE A 49 -2.75 5.53 -2.23
N THR A 50 -3.57 6.53 -2.53
CA THR A 50 -4.21 7.41 -1.52
C THR A 50 -5.60 6.91 -1.16
N ALA A 51 -6.22 7.50 -0.12
CA ALA A 51 -7.61 7.19 0.24
C ALA A 51 -8.61 7.41 -0.90
N ASP A 52 -8.46 8.47 -1.71
CA ASP A 52 -9.29 8.69 -2.91
C ASP A 52 -9.13 7.55 -3.93
N THR A 53 -7.91 7.05 -4.12
CA THR A 53 -7.64 5.96 -5.06
C THR A 53 -8.14 4.63 -4.53
N ASP A 54 -7.96 4.37 -3.23
CA ASP A 54 -8.47 3.17 -2.55
C ASP A 54 -9.99 3.06 -2.68
N LEU A 55 -10.75 4.10 -2.35
CA LEU A 55 -12.20 4.07 -2.43
C LEU A 55 -12.69 3.80 -3.86
N ARG A 56 -12.01 4.39 -4.85
CA ARG A 56 -12.30 4.19 -6.27
C ARG A 56 -12.03 2.76 -6.73
N LEU A 57 -10.86 2.21 -6.40
CA LEU A 57 -10.50 0.83 -6.75
C LEU A 57 -11.38 -0.17 -6.00
N CYS A 58 -11.63 0.04 -4.70
CA CYS A 58 -12.50 -0.83 -3.90
C CYS A 58 -13.92 -0.86 -4.48
N ARG A 59 -14.47 0.30 -4.85
CA ARG A 59 -15.79 0.38 -5.48
C ARG A 59 -15.84 -0.37 -6.81
N PHE A 60 -14.79 -0.25 -7.63
CA PHE A 60 -14.73 -0.91 -8.93
C PHE A 60 -14.58 -2.43 -8.84
N PHE A 61 -13.72 -2.91 -7.95
CA PHE A 61 -13.44 -4.34 -7.78
C PHE A 61 -14.36 -5.04 -6.76
N GLY A 62 -15.29 -4.33 -6.13
CA GLY A 62 -16.20 -4.90 -5.12
C GLY A 62 -15.50 -5.30 -3.83
N LEU A 63 -14.43 -4.59 -3.44
CA LEU A 63 -13.65 -4.85 -2.23
C LEU A 63 -14.09 -3.96 -1.06
N SER A 64 -13.74 -4.36 0.16
CA SER A 64 -13.91 -3.54 1.36
C SER A 64 -13.05 -2.27 1.29
N ASN A 65 -13.60 -1.12 1.71
CA ASN A 65 -12.83 0.11 1.86
C ASN A 65 -11.53 -0.11 2.67
N GLY A 66 -10.45 0.53 2.24
CA GLY A 66 -9.13 0.43 2.85
C GLY A 66 -8.32 -0.80 2.42
N TYR A 67 -8.84 -1.65 1.52
CA TYR A 67 -8.09 -2.82 1.03
C TYR A 67 -6.74 -2.41 0.44
N TRP A 68 -6.74 -1.43 -0.46
CA TRP A 68 -5.52 -0.98 -1.15
C TRP A 68 -4.65 -0.10 -0.27
N LEU A 69 -5.25 0.71 0.61
CA LEU A 69 -4.49 1.48 1.60
C LEU A 69 -3.70 0.57 2.55
N ARG A 70 -4.27 -0.56 2.99
CA ARG A 70 -3.54 -1.52 3.84
C ARG A 70 -2.33 -2.12 3.10
N LEU A 71 -2.47 -2.42 1.81
CA LEU A 71 -1.36 -2.89 0.98
C LEU A 71 -0.27 -1.82 0.84
N GLN A 72 -0.67 -0.56 0.60
CA GLN A 72 0.26 0.56 0.54
C GLN A 72 1.04 0.72 1.85
N VAL A 73 0.33 0.70 2.99
CA VAL A 73 0.95 0.80 4.32
C VAL A 73 1.91 -0.37 4.58
N ALA A 74 1.53 -1.59 4.22
CA ALA A 74 2.39 -2.76 4.38
C ALA A 74 3.70 -2.61 3.60
N TYR A 75 3.60 -2.25 2.32
CA TYR A 75 4.76 -2.00 1.46
C TYR A 75 5.63 -0.85 2.00
N ASP A 76 5.03 0.30 2.31
CA ASP A 76 5.76 1.47 2.81
C ASP A 76 6.46 1.18 4.15
N THR A 77 5.82 0.36 5.01
CA THR A 77 6.40 -0.06 6.29
C THR A 77 7.60 -0.98 6.08
N GLU A 78 7.51 -1.98 5.20
CA GLU A 78 8.63 -2.90 4.93
C GLU A 78 9.84 -2.15 4.36
N ILE A 79 9.63 -1.25 3.40
CA ILE A 79 10.69 -0.40 2.83
C ILE A 79 11.30 0.52 3.90
N ALA A 80 10.46 1.13 4.75
CA ALA A 80 10.93 2.01 5.80
C ALA A 80 11.69 1.24 6.90
N GLU A 81 11.23 0.06 7.30
CA GLU A 81 11.91 -0.78 8.28
C GLU A 81 13.30 -1.17 7.80
N GLU A 82 13.44 -1.58 6.54
CA GLU A 82 14.73 -1.90 5.94
C GLU A 82 15.65 -0.67 5.97
N ALA A 83 15.19 0.47 5.45
CA ALA A 83 15.97 1.70 5.38
C ALA A 83 16.38 2.26 6.75
N LEU A 84 15.55 2.05 7.78
CA LEU A 84 15.74 2.58 9.12
C LEU A 84 16.37 1.55 10.08
N THR A 85 16.74 0.36 9.61
CA THR A 85 17.18 -0.78 10.43
C THR A 85 18.14 -0.38 11.56
N ASP A 86 19.22 0.36 11.25
CA ASP A 86 20.22 0.72 12.25
C ASP A 86 19.78 1.86 13.17
N GLN A 87 18.92 2.76 12.70
CA GLN A 87 18.36 3.81 13.53
C GLN A 87 17.37 3.23 14.54
N LEU A 88 16.50 2.31 14.11
CA LEU A 88 15.52 1.64 14.96
C LEU A 88 16.17 0.86 16.11
N LYS A 89 17.31 0.19 15.87
CA LYS A 89 18.08 -0.51 16.93
C LYS A 89 18.50 0.40 18.08
N ASN A 90 18.69 1.70 17.82
CA ASN A 90 19.14 2.66 18.82
C ASN A 90 18.00 3.33 19.57
N ILE A 91 16.74 3.14 19.14
CA ILE A 91 15.57 3.69 19.83
C ILE A 91 15.23 2.79 21.01
N ARG A 92 15.29 3.36 22.21
CA ARG A 92 14.87 2.66 23.43
C ARG A 92 13.36 2.83 23.61
N PRO A 93 12.59 1.75 23.69
CA PRO A 93 11.16 1.84 23.98
C PRO A 93 10.92 2.59 25.28
N TRP A 94 9.90 3.45 25.29
CA TRP A 94 9.49 4.14 26.49
C TRP A 94 8.99 3.13 27.52
N GLN A 95 9.71 3.01 28.64
CA GLN A 95 9.28 2.25 29.81
C GLN A 95 8.48 3.19 30.69
N GLY A 96 7.19 3.35 30.41
CA GLY A 96 6.30 4.09 31.31
C GLY A 96 6.37 3.55 32.74
N SER A 97 6.21 4.42 33.73
CA SER A 97 6.18 4.02 35.14
C SER A 97 5.00 3.06 35.37
N SER A 98 5.30 1.77 35.57
CA SER A 98 4.38 0.82 36.19
C SER A 98 4.12 1.28 37.63
N GLY A 99 3.16 2.18 37.79
CA GLY A 99 2.88 2.86 39.05
C GLY A 99 1.43 3.33 39.13
N ALA A 100 0.48 2.53 38.64
CA ALA A 100 -0.89 2.61 39.13
C ALA A 100 -1.01 1.66 40.32
N HIS A 101 -0.61 2.17 41.49
CA HIS A 101 -0.94 1.57 42.77
C HIS A 101 -2.47 1.62 42.91
N LEU A 102 -3.04 0.46 43.27
CA LEU A 102 -4.41 0.29 43.73
C LEU A 102 -4.80 1.40 44.71
N ILE A 103 -5.88 2.15 44.44
CA ILE A 103 -7.03 2.36 45.34
C ILE A 103 -8.27 2.60 44.45
#